data_AF-A0A6B1YM20-F1
#
_entry.id   AF-A0A6B1YM20-F1
#
_cell.length_a   1.000
_cell.length_b   1.000
_cell.length_c   1.000
_cell.angle_alpha   90.00
_cell.angle_beta   90.00
_cell.angle_gamma   90.00
#
_symmetry.space_group_name_H-M   'P 1'
#
loop_
_entity.id
_entity.type
_entity.pdbx_description
1 polymer ?
#
loop_
_entity_poly.entity_id
_entity_poly.type
_entity_poly.pdbx_seq_one_letter_code
_entity_poly.pdbx_strand_id
1 'polypeptide(L)'
;MSKLSVFFIFLFCSIATAAESLPDLKIEKLDEGVYVHTSFEEVNGWGVVPKHGLVVLVNAEAYLIDTPFTAKDTEKLVTWFVERGYKIKGSISSHFHSDSTGGIEWLNSRSIPTYASELTNELLKKDGKVQATNSFSGVNYWLVKNKIEVFYPGPGHTPDNVVVWLPERKI
;
A
#
# COMPACT_ATOMS: atom_id res chain seq x y z
N MET A 1 0.31 -44.95 -62.93
CA MET A 1 1.04 -43.84 -62.28
C MET A 1 0.18 -43.30 -61.14
N SER A 2 0.33 -43.84 -59.93
CA SER A 2 -0.38 -43.32 -58.74
C SER A 2 0.44 -42.18 -58.13
N LYS A 3 -0.17 -41.01 -57.94
CA LYS A 3 0.45 -39.88 -57.24
C LYS A 3 0.12 -40.00 -55.75
N LEU A 4 1.16 -40.17 -54.93
CA LEU A 4 1.06 -40.20 -53.47
C LEU A 4 1.13 -38.75 -52.97
N SER A 5 0.00 -38.21 -52.51
CA SER A 5 -0.03 -36.87 -51.87
C SER A 5 0.27 -37.03 -50.38
N VAL A 6 1.43 -36.54 -49.95
CA VAL A 6 1.82 -36.46 -48.54
C VAL A 6 1.26 -35.16 -47.96
N PHE A 7 0.38 -35.27 -46.97
CA PHE A 7 -0.21 -34.14 -46.25
C PHE A 7 0.67 -33.81 -45.05
N PHE A 8 1.34 -32.65 -45.08
CA PHE A 8 2.22 -32.20 -43.99
C PHE A 8 1.40 -31.35 -43.01
N ILE A 9 1.10 -31.89 -41.83
CA ILE A 9 0.44 -31.14 -40.74
C ILE A 9 1.53 -30.45 -39.92
N PHE A 10 1.60 -29.12 -40.01
CA PHE A 10 2.39 -28.30 -39.11
C PHE A 10 1.61 -28.12 -37.80
N LEU A 11 2.05 -28.78 -36.73
CA LEU A 11 1.54 -28.59 -35.38
C LEU A 11 2.27 -27.38 -34.76
N PHE A 12 1.61 -26.22 -34.74
CA PHE A 12 2.09 -25.07 -33.96
C PHE A 12 1.79 -25.32 -32.48
N CYS A 13 2.79 -25.73 -31.70
CA CYS A 13 2.71 -25.69 -30.24
C CYS A 13 2.86 -24.25 -29.79
N SER A 14 1.75 -23.64 -29.35
CA SER A 14 1.80 -22.39 -28.60
C SER A 14 2.46 -22.65 -27.24
N ILE A 15 3.68 -22.14 -27.05
CA ILE A 15 4.33 -22.12 -25.75
C ILE A 15 3.62 -21.05 -24.92
N ALA A 16 2.68 -21.44 -24.08
CA ALA A 16 2.09 -20.55 -23.09
C ALA A 16 3.06 -20.45 -21.90
N THR A 17 3.79 -19.34 -21.80
CA THR A 17 4.54 -18.99 -20.60
C THR A 17 3.55 -18.44 -19.58
N ALA A 18 3.21 -19.21 -18.54
CA ALA A 18 2.46 -18.70 -17.41
C ALA A 18 3.38 -17.74 -16.63
N ALA A 19 3.05 -16.45 -16.61
CA ALA A 19 3.70 -15.51 -15.70
C ALA A 19 3.46 -15.99 -14.26
N GLU A 20 4.53 -16.07 -13.47
CA GLU A 20 4.44 -16.46 -12.07
C GLU A 20 3.58 -15.41 -11.32
N SER A 21 2.54 -15.86 -10.63
CA SER A 21 1.66 -14.94 -9.90
C SER A 21 2.42 -14.29 -8.75
N LEU A 22 2.25 -12.98 -8.56
CA LEU A 22 2.84 -12.25 -7.43
C LEU A 22 2.44 -12.89 -6.08
N PRO A 23 3.33 -12.85 -5.06
CA PRO A 23 2.99 -13.33 -3.73
C PRO A 23 1.79 -12.57 -3.14
N ASP A 24 0.97 -13.28 -2.36
CA ASP A 24 -0.15 -12.68 -1.65
C ASP A 24 0.30 -11.69 -0.55
N LEU A 25 -0.58 -10.73 -0.24
CA LEU A 25 -0.46 -9.84 0.92
C LEU A 25 -0.20 -10.65 2.20
N LYS A 26 0.86 -10.28 2.93
CA LYS A 26 1.19 -10.84 4.25
C LYS A 26 0.84 -9.86 5.35
N ILE A 27 0.36 -10.38 6.49
CA ILE A 27 0.07 -9.60 7.70
C ILE A 27 0.68 -10.35 8.88
N GLU A 28 1.67 -9.74 9.52
CA GLU A 28 2.48 -10.37 10.56
C GLU A 28 2.53 -9.48 11.79
N LYS A 29 2.34 -10.05 12.99
CA LYS A 29 2.47 -9.29 14.24
C LYS A 29 3.94 -8.93 14.46
N LEU A 30 4.21 -7.65 14.65
CA LEU A 30 5.55 -7.14 14.95
C LEU A 30 5.75 -6.98 16.46
N ASP A 31 4.78 -6.35 17.13
CA ASP A 31 4.78 -6.10 18.57
C ASP A 31 3.33 -5.98 19.09
N GLU A 32 3.15 -5.76 20.39
CA GLU A 32 1.85 -5.52 21.00
C GLU A 32 1.18 -4.27 20.41
N GLY A 33 0.10 -4.52 19.66
CA GLY A 33 -0.67 -3.49 18.96
C GLY A 33 -0.07 -3.04 17.63
N VAL A 34 0.95 -3.72 17.09
CA VAL A 34 1.60 -3.34 15.82
C VAL A 34 1.76 -4.55 14.92
N TYR A 35 1.25 -4.44 13.70
CA TYR A 35 1.39 -5.43 12.63
C TYR A 35 2.14 -4.82 11.46
N VAL A 36 2.96 -5.62 10.78
CA VAL A 36 3.49 -5.29 9.46
C VAL A 36 2.57 -5.88 8.40
N HIS A 37 2.18 -5.08 7.42
CA HIS A 37 1.57 -5.58 6.19
C HIS A 37 2.62 -5.51 5.07
N THR A 38 2.71 -6.57 4.26
CA THR A 38 3.66 -6.65 3.13
C THR A 38 2.93 -6.97 1.84
N SER A 39 2.94 -6.04 0.90
CA SER A 39 2.42 -6.20 -0.46
C SER A 39 3.55 -6.26 -1.48
N PHE A 40 3.27 -6.75 -2.69
CA PHE A 40 4.26 -6.97 -3.73
C PHE A 40 3.80 -6.35 -5.05
N GLU A 41 4.72 -5.72 -5.78
CA GLU A 41 4.49 -5.24 -7.14
C GLU A 41 5.70 -5.56 -8.01
N GLU A 42 5.47 -5.90 -9.28
CA GLU A 42 6.56 -6.01 -10.26
C GLU A 42 6.87 -4.61 -10.79
N VAL A 43 8.07 -4.12 -10.48
CA VAL A 43 8.53 -2.80 -10.89
C VAL A 43 9.54 -2.97 -12.02
N ASN A 44 9.28 -2.34 -13.16
CA ASN A 44 10.14 -2.40 -14.34
C ASN A 44 11.59 -2.05 -13.98
N GLY A 45 12.52 -2.98 -14.25
CA GLY A 45 13.94 -2.85 -13.94
C GLY A 45 14.37 -3.30 -12.54
N TRP A 46 13.42 -3.63 -11.65
CA TRP A 46 13.68 -4.05 -10.27
C TRP A 46 13.11 -5.45 -9.95
N GLY A 47 12.22 -5.97 -10.78
CA GLY A 47 11.55 -7.24 -10.55
C GLY A 47 10.47 -7.10 -9.47
N VAL A 48 10.21 -8.18 -8.73
CA VAL A 48 9.20 -8.19 -7.66
C VAL A 48 9.76 -7.49 -6.43
N VAL A 49 9.14 -6.36 -6.06
CA VAL A 49 9.55 -5.54 -4.92
C VAL A 49 8.54 -5.70 -3.77
N PRO A 50 8.98 -6.08 -2.55
CA PRO A 50 8.13 -6.03 -1.38
C PRO A 50 8.03 -4.59 -0.85
N LYS A 51 6.84 -4.20 -0.39
CA LYS A 51 6.60 -2.97 0.35
C LYS A 51 6.00 -3.29 1.70
N HIS A 52 6.63 -2.77 2.76
CA HIS A 52 6.12 -2.85 4.12
C HIS A 52 5.37 -1.57 4.50
N GLY A 53 4.23 -1.73 5.14
CA GLY A 53 3.62 -0.70 5.97
C GLY A 53 3.17 -1.31 7.31
N LEU A 54 2.49 -0.53 8.14
CA LEU A 54 2.02 -1.00 9.44
C LEU A 54 0.50 -0.93 9.56
N VAL A 55 -0.02 -1.74 10.47
CA VAL A 55 -1.33 -1.49 11.11
C VAL A 55 -1.11 -1.34 12.60
N VAL A 56 -1.51 -0.19 13.13
CA VAL A 56 -1.37 0.16 14.54
C VAL A 56 -2.74 0.13 15.21
N LEU A 57 -2.83 -0.62 16.31
CA LEU A 57 -4.05 -0.83 17.06
C LEU A 57 -4.08 0.05 18.30
N VAL A 58 -5.15 0.83 18.45
CA VAL A 58 -5.43 1.65 19.62
C VAL A 58 -6.81 1.25 20.13
N ASN A 59 -6.86 0.47 21.21
CA ASN A 59 -8.09 -0.19 21.67
C ASN A 59 -8.71 -1.03 20.54
N ALA A 60 -9.97 -0.76 20.15
CA ALA A 60 -10.67 -1.43 19.05
C ALA A 60 -10.54 -0.68 17.71
N GLU A 61 -9.60 0.26 17.60
CA GLU A 61 -9.38 1.08 16.41
C GLU A 61 -8.07 0.71 15.72
N ALA A 62 -8.08 0.66 14.40
CA ALA A 62 -6.91 0.35 13.57
C ALA A 62 -6.56 1.53 12.66
N TYR A 63 -5.27 1.84 12.57
CA TYR A 63 -4.69 2.87 11.73
C TYR A 63 -3.72 2.25 10.74
N LEU A 64 -3.89 2.51 9.45
CA LEU A 64 -2.97 2.04 8.41
C LEU A 64 -1.83 3.05 8.26
N ILE A 65 -0.59 2.59 8.41
CA ILE A 65 0.60 3.35 8.08
C ILE A 65 1.07 2.85 6.72
N ASP A 66 0.91 3.69 5.71
CA ASP A 66 0.91 3.35 4.29
C ASP A 66 -0.17 2.36 3.88
N THR A 67 -0.68 2.54 2.66
CA THR A 67 -1.55 1.56 2.00
C THR A 67 -0.73 0.58 1.15
N PRO A 68 -1.22 -0.65 0.90
CA PRO A 68 -0.69 -1.49 -0.16
C PRO A 68 -0.73 -0.79 -1.54
N PHE A 69 0.06 -1.30 -2.49
CA PHE A 69 0.09 -0.80 -3.88
C PHE A 69 -1.28 -0.72 -4.55
N THR A 70 -2.21 -1.62 -4.21
CA THR A 70 -3.47 -1.78 -4.93
C THR A 70 -4.68 -1.63 -4.02
N ALA A 71 -5.79 -1.18 -4.60
CA ALA A 71 -7.10 -1.21 -3.97
C ALA A 71 -7.50 -2.62 -3.49
N LYS A 72 -7.16 -3.66 -4.26
CA LYS A 72 -7.45 -5.06 -3.92
C LYS A 72 -6.75 -5.49 -2.63
N ASP A 73 -5.45 -5.21 -2.50
CA ASP A 73 -4.74 -5.57 -1.27
C ASP A 73 -5.09 -4.65 -0.10
N THR A 74 -5.44 -3.38 -0.37
CA THR A 74 -6.00 -2.49 0.64
C THR A 74 -7.32 -3.03 1.20
N GLU A 75 -8.21 -3.53 0.32
CA GLU A 75 -9.47 -4.17 0.72
C GLU A 75 -9.23 -5.44 1.52
N LYS A 76 -8.31 -6.31 1.09
CA LYS A 76 -7.90 -7.51 1.86
C LYS A 76 -7.38 -7.13 3.25
N LEU A 77 -6.50 -6.15 3.34
CA LEU A 77 -5.91 -5.67 4.60
C LEU A 77 -7.01 -5.17 5.55
N VAL A 78 -7.87 -4.27 5.06
CA VAL A 78 -8.97 -3.71 5.85
C VAL A 78 -9.92 -4.81 6.32
N THR A 79 -10.31 -5.72 5.42
CA THR A 79 -11.23 -6.82 5.73
C THR A 79 -10.66 -7.70 6.85
N TRP A 80 -9.38 -8.04 6.79
CA TRP A 80 -8.72 -8.88 7.78
C TRP A 80 -8.80 -8.30 9.21
N PHE A 81 -8.64 -7.00 9.38
CA PHE A 81 -8.77 -6.34 10.68
C PHE A 81 -10.23 -6.16 11.10
N VAL A 82 -11.14 -5.86 10.16
CA VAL A 82 -12.58 -5.74 10.45
C VAL A 82 -13.17 -7.06 10.93
N GLU A 83 -12.82 -8.18 10.31
CA GLU A 83 -13.24 -9.53 10.72
C GLU A 83 -12.77 -9.89 12.15
N ARG A 84 -11.74 -9.21 12.65
CA ARG A 84 -11.22 -9.37 14.02
C ARG A 84 -11.80 -8.34 15.00
N GLY A 85 -12.82 -7.60 14.59
CA GLY A 85 -13.55 -6.66 15.44
C GLY A 85 -12.95 -5.26 15.53
N TYR A 86 -11.98 -4.92 14.68
CA TYR A 86 -11.40 -3.57 14.65
C TYR A 86 -12.15 -2.66 13.70
N LYS A 87 -12.29 -1.39 14.08
CA LYS A 87 -12.73 -0.32 13.19
C LYS A 87 -11.53 0.37 12.56
N ILE A 88 -11.47 0.42 11.23
CA ILE A 88 -10.46 1.23 10.55
C ILE A 88 -10.79 2.71 10.76
N LYS A 89 -9.93 3.42 11.48
CA LYS A 89 -10.13 4.84 11.82
C LYS A 89 -9.46 5.80 10.86
N GLY A 90 -8.42 5.33 10.18
CA GLY A 90 -7.87 6.04 9.04
C GLY A 90 -6.57 5.44 8.53
N SER A 91 -6.06 6.02 7.45
CA SER A 91 -4.72 5.75 6.93
C SER A 91 -3.88 7.02 6.87
N ILE A 92 -2.57 6.89 7.01
CA ILE A 92 -1.58 7.95 6.76
C ILE A 92 -0.59 7.45 5.71
N SER A 93 -0.34 8.24 4.66
CA SER A 93 0.66 7.92 3.63
C SER A 93 1.95 8.69 3.89
N SER A 94 3.07 7.97 3.86
CA SER A 94 4.42 8.48 4.15
C SER A 94 5.00 9.36 3.04
N HIS A 95 4.61 9.11 1.80
CA HIS A 95 4.97 9.92 0.63
C HIS A 95 4.03 9.65 -0.55
N PHE A 96 4.18 10.40 -1.65
CA PHE A 96 3.20 10.42 -2.75
C PHE A 96 3.22 9.20 -3.70
N HIS A 97 4.22 8.33 -3.68
CA HIS A 97 4.26 7.18 -4.60
C HIS A 97 3.18 6.13 -4.29
N SER A 98 2.90 5.27 -5.27
CA SER A 98 1.80 4.29 -5.22
C SER A 98 1.99 3.19 -4.17
N ASP A 99 3.21 2.91 -3.77
CA ASP A 99 3.56 1.97 -2.68
C ASP A 99 3.09 2.45 -1.29
N SER A 100 2.67 3.71 -1.19
CA SER A 100 2.13 4.31 0.03
C SER A 100 0.69 4.79 -0.14
N THR A 101 0.31 5.15 -1.36
CA THR A 101 -0.95 5.86 -1.67
C THR A 101 -1.93 5.08 -2.56
N GLY A 102 -1.55 3.90 -3.08
CA GLY A 102 -2.34 3.14 -4.04
C GLY A 102 -3.73 2.72 -3.55
N GLY A 103 -3.93 2.66 -2.23
CA GLY A 103 -5.21 2.38 -1.60
C GLY A 103 -6.09 3.59 -1.27
N ILE A 104 -5.61 4.83 -1.45
CA ILE A 104 -6.34 6.04 -1.00
C ILE A 104 -7.71 6.14 -1.66
N GLU A 105 -7.80 5.94 -2.97
CA GLU A 105 -9.08 6.05 -3.70
C GLU A 105 -10.13 5.06 -3.16
N TRP A 106 -9.73 3.81 -2.94
CA TRP A 106 -10.62 2.80 -2.38
C TRP A 106 -11.05 3.16 -0.95
N LEU A 107 -10.13 3.59 -0.09
CA LEU A 107 -10.46 4.02 1.28
C LEU A 107 -11.44 5.20 1.28
N ASN A 108 -11.19 6.21 0.43
CA ASN A 108 -12.07 7.36 0.25
C ASN A 108 -13.48 6.92 -0.18
N SER A 109 -13.60 5.96 -1.11
CA SER A 109 -14.88 5.40 -1.57
C SER A 109 -15.67 4.72 -0.45
N ARG A 110 -14.99 4.25 0.60
CA ARG A 110 -15.59 3.65 1.80
C ARG A 110 -15.77 4.66 2.94
N SER A 111 -15.53 5.95 2.70
CA SER A 111 -15.56 7.01 3.73
C SER A 111 -14.62 6.74 4.91
N ILE A 112 -13.52 6.02 4.68
CA ILE A 112 -12.45 5.85 5.68
C ILE A 112 -11.55 7.09 5.59
N PRO A 113 -11.28 7.79 6.71
CA PRO A 113 -10.40 8.97 6.70
C PRO A 113 -9.00 8.64 6.18
N THR A 114 -8.53 9.41 5.22
CA THR A 114 -7.18 9.31 4.65
C THR A 114 -6.41 10.59 4.96
N TYR A 115 -5.16 10.45 5.38
CA TYR A 115 -4.28 11.54 5.78
C TYR A 115 -3.00 11.50 4.94
N ALA A 116 -2.51 12.68 4.56
CA ALA A 116 -1.21 12.87 3.93
C ALA A 116 -0.67 14.27 4.27
N SER A 117 0.63 14.52 4.10
CA SER A 117 1.14 15.89 4.24
C SER A 117 0.52 16.79 3.14
N GLU A 118 0.44 18.10 3.39
CA GLU A 118 0.01 19.05 2.34
C GLU A 118 0.85 18.91 1.06
N LEU A 119 2.17 18.71 1.21
CA LEU A 119 3.08 18.52 0.08
C LEU A 119 2.83 17.19 -0.64
N THR A 120 2.56 16.11 0.08
CA THR A 120 2.16 14.81 -0.50
C THR A 120 0.88 14.96 -1.32
N ASN A 121 -0.12 15.65 -0.78
CA ASN A 121 -1.38 15.90 -1.49
C ASN A 121 -1.19 16.78 -2.73
N GLU A 122 -0.28 17.77 -2.69
CA GLU A 122 0.09 18.56 -3.87
C GLU A 122 0.73 17.69 -4.95
N LEU A 123 1.67 16.81 -4.58
CA LEU A 123 2.34 15.90 -5.50
C LEU A 123 1.38 14.85 -6.09
N LEU A 124 0.46 14.30 -5.29
CA LEU A 124 -0.62 13.42 -5.77
C LEU A 124 -1.47 14.13 -6.84
N LYS A 125 -1.89 15.37 -6.57
CA LYS A 125 -2.66 16.17 -7.52
C LYS A 125 -1.87 16.41 -8.82
N LYS A 126 -0.58 16.73 -8.70
CA LYS A 126 0.32 16.94 -9.84
C LYS A 126 0.47 15.67 -10.69
N ASP A 127 0.47 14.50 -10.06
CA ASP A 127 0.57 13.19 -10.72
C ASP A 127 -0.80 12.63 -11.18
N GLY A 128 -1.87 13.44 -11.09
CA GLY A 128 -3.21 13.04 -11.50
C GLY A 128 -3.85 11.95 -10.63
N LYS A 129 -3.39 11.81 -9.38
CA LYS A 129 -3.85 10.81 -8.42
C LYS A 129 -4.89 11.38 -7.46
N VAL A 130 -5.72 10.50 -6.92
CA VAL A 130 -6.69 10.85 -5.87
C VAL A 130 -5.94 11.29 -4.61
N GLN A 131 -6.34 12.42 -4.05
CA GLN A 131 -5.73 12.99 -2.84
C GLN A 131 -6.30 12.34 -1.58
N ALA A 132 -5.51 12.37 -0.50
CA ALA A 132 -6.03 12.12 0.84
C ALA A 132 -7.06 13.19 1.23
N THR A 133 -8.09 12.78 1.97
CA THR A 133 -9.22 13.63 2.37
C THR A 133 -8.86 14.64 3.46
N ASN A 134 -7.80 14.36 4.22
CA ASN A 134 -7.28 15.22 5.28
C ASN A 134 -5.79 15.50 5.02
N SER A 135 -5.36 16.72 5.31
CA SER A 135 -3.95 17.10 5.23
C SER A 135 -3.45 17.71 6.53
N PHE A 136 -2.13 17.67 6.71
CA PHE A 136 -1.42 18.38 7.78
C PHE A 136 -0.17 19.05 7.23
N SER A 137 0.28 20.07 7.94
CA SER A 137 1.52 20.80 7.68
C SER A 137 2.33 20.96 8.97
N GLY A 138 3.57 21.45 8.82
CA GLY A 138 4.53 21.55 9.90
C GLY A 138 5.41 20.31 10.01
N VAL A 139 6.33 20.34 10.98
CA VAL A 139 7.37 19.31 11.15
C VAL A 139 6.83 18.09 11.89
N ASN A 140 5.94 18.29 12.87
CA ASN A 140 5.37 17.22 13.68
C ASN A 140 3.84 17.29 13.62
N TYR A 141 3.20 16.13 13.51
CA TYR A 141 1.75 16.00 13.55
C TYR A 141 1.34 14.75 14.33
N TRP A 142 0.41 14.90 15.27
CA TRP A 142 -0.14 13.76 16.00
C TRP A 142 -1.39 13.25 15.30
N LEU A 143 -1.27 12.13 14.58
CA LEU A 143 -2.44 11.41 14.05
C LEU A 143 -3.29 10.87 15.20
N VAL A 144 -2.63 10.34 16.23
CA VAL A 144 -3.25 9.95 17.50
C VAL A 144 -2.36 10.45 18.63
N LYS A 145 -2.87 11.41 19.41
CA LYS A 145 -2.12 12.05 20.49
C LYS A 145 -1.47 11.02 21.40
N ASN A 146 -0.15 11.17 21.62
CA ASN A 146 0.71 10.31 22.43
C ASN A 146 0.88 8.86 21.93
N LYS A 147 0.36 8.50 20.74
CA LYS A 147 0.44 7.11 20.23
C LYS A 147 0.98 6.98 18.81
N ILE A 148 0.61 7.90 17.91
CA ILE A 148 1.06 7.90 16.51
C ILE A 148 1.44 9.33 16.14
N GLU A 149 2.74 9.57 16.03
CA GLU A 149 3.31 10.84 15.60
C GLU A 149 3.85 10.72 14.18
N VAL A 150 3.68 11.77 13.39
CA VAL A 150 4.24 11.92 12.05
C VAL A 150 5.31 13.00 12.13
N PHE A 151 6.50 12.72 11.60
CA PHE A 151 7.63 13.64 11.59
C PHE A 151 8.15 13.85 10.17
N TYR A 152 8.34 15.11 9.78
CA TYR A 152 8.92 15.50 8.50
C TYR A 152 10.40 15.87 8.68
N PRO A 153 11.34 14.98 8.29
CA PRO A 153 12.78 15.24 8.45
C PRO A 153 13.35 16.23 7.40
N GLY A 154 12.54 16.61 6.41
CA GLY A 154 13.00 17.31 5.21
C GLY A 154 13.10 16.39 3.98
N PRO A 155 13.39 16.97 2.80
CA PRO A 155 13.48 16.22 1.54
C PRO A 155 14.54 15.12 1.56
N GLY A 156 14.22 13.98 0.94
CA GLY A 156 15.12 12.83 0.82
C GLY A 156 14.78 11.95 -0.38
N HIS A 157 14.19 10.78 -0.12
CA HIS A 157 13.67 9.88 -1.16
C HIS A 157 12.69 10.62 -2.08
N THR A 158 11.80 11.41 -1.48
CA THR A 158 10.95 12.38 -2.17
C THR A 158 10.93 13.70 -1.40
N PRO A 159 10.47 14.80 -2.00
CA PRO A 159 10.38 16.07 -1.29
C PRO A 159 9.42 16.05 -0.10
N ASP A 160 8.47 15.12 -0.06
CA ASP A 160 7.36 15.05 0.90
C ASP A 160 7.48 13.93 1.93
N ASN A 161 8.57 13.17 1.92
CA ASN A 161 8.68 11.99 2.79
C ASN A 161 8.52 12.34 4.28
N VAL A 162 7.61 11.68 4.97
CA VAL A 162 7.48 11.70 6.42
C VAL A 162 7.77 10.33 7.01
N VAL A 163 8.18 10.30 8.27
CA VAL A 163 8.27 9.08 9.06
C VAL A 163 7.15 9.06 10.10
N VAL A 164 6.75 7.85 10.51
CA VAL A 164 5.77 7.67 11.59
C VAL A 164 6.45 7.04 12.78
N TRP A 165 6.24 7.61 13.96
CA TRP A 165 6.82 7.21 15.23
C TRP A 165 5.74 6.73 16.21
N LEU A 166 6.01 5.60 16.84
CA LEU A 166 5.18 4.94 17.85
C LEU A 166 5.88 5.02 19.22
N PRO A 167 5.69 6.10 20.00
CA PRO A 167 6.47 6.36 21.21
C PRO A 167 6.34 5.28 22.29
N GLU A 168 5.18 4.61 22.39
CA GLU A 168 4.94 3.55 23.38
C GLU A 168 5.69 2.25 23.07
N ARG A 169 6.15 2.06 21.83
CA ARG A 169 6.87 0.85 21.37
C ARG A 169 8.31 1.13 20.93
N LYS A 170 8.67 2.41 20.76
CA LYS A 170 9.93 2.85 20.17
C LYS A 170 10.17 2.27 18.77
N ILE A 171 9.10 2.26 17.98
CA ILE A 171 9.09 1.86 16.57
C ILE A 171 8.92 3.11 15.73
#